data_AF-A0AAE0U8Q8-F1
#
_entry.id   AF-A0AAE0U8Q8-F1
#
_cell.length_a   1.000
_cell.length_b   1.000
_cell.length_c   1.000
_cell.angle_alpha   90.00
_cell.angle_beta   90.00
_cell.angle_gamma   90.00
#
_symmetry.space_group_name_H-M   'P 1'
#
loop_
_entity.id
_entity.type
_entity.pdbx_description
1 polymer ?
#
loop_
_entity_poly.entity_id
_entity_poly.type
_entity_poly.pdbx_seq_one_letter_code
_entity_poly.pdbx_strand_id
1 'polypeptide(L)'
;MGGDEEWGTTNGTGTLAVVGLGLGKPTPLLARKLIYGGGQYIFSAEAKPGQLFMWDAETGDVQHIVDPTSLDGVKKLIAADEMNKIKYEDIPVAPTVEEREAHHETFFAAQGLTHMLRKE
;
A
#
# COMPACT_ATOMS: atom_id res chain seq x y z
N MET A 1 10.33 1.56 -25.82
CA MET A 1 9.70 1.97 -24.55
C MET A 1 9.06 0.72 -23.99
N GLY A 2 9.76 0.01 -23.09
CA GLY A 2 9.26 -1.25 -22.54
C GLY A 2 8.08 -0.96 -21.64
N GLY A 3 6.89 -1.43 -22.03
CA GLY A 3 5.80 -1.54 -21.07
C GLY A 3 6.27 -2.51 -20.00
N ASP A 4 6.41 -2.04 -18.77
CA ASP A 4 6.63 -2.95 -17.67
C ASP A 4 5.37 -3.82 -17.59
N GLU A 5 5.49 -5.11 -17.90
CA GLU A 5 4.40 -6.09 -17.75
C GLU A 5 3.80 -6.05 -16.34
N GLU A 6 4.61 -5.60 -15.36
CA GLU A 6 4.21 -5.36 -13.97
C GLU A 6 3.21 -4.22 -13.77
N TRP A 7 3.22 -3.22 -14.65
CA TRP A 7 2.37 -2.03 -14.63
C TRP A 7 1.46 -2.00 -15.86
N GLY A 8 0.64 -3.04 -16.04
CA GLY A 8 -0.45 -3.06 -17.00
C GLY A 8 -1.69 -2.29 -16.51
N THR A 9 -2.44 -1.67 -17.42
CA THR A 9 -3.67 -0.91 -17.09
C THR A 9 -4.79 -1.74 -16.47
N THR A 10 -4.72 -3.06 -16.63
CA THR A 10 -5.78 -3.98 -16.22
C THR A 10 -5.26 -5.16 -15.38
N ASN A 11 -4.10 -5.73 -15.75
CA ASN A 11 -3.61 -6.99 -15.19
C ASN A 11 -2.16 -6.95 -14.71
N GLY A 12 -1.53 -5.77 -14.59
CA GLY A 12 -0.19 -5.69 -14.01
C GLY A 12 -0.21 -6.09 -12.55
N THR A 13 0.68 -6.96 -12.11
CA THR A 13 0.74 -7.43 -10.71
C THR A 13 0.83 -6.27 -9.73
N GLY A 14 1.67 -5.27 -10.02
CA GLY A 14 1.77 -4.06 -9.22
C GLY A 14 0.48 -3.25 -9.24
N THR A 15 -0.18 -3.13 -10.41
CA THR A 15 -1.48 -2.44 -10.52
C THR A 15 -2.52 -3.09 -9.61
N LEU A 16 -2.61 -4.43 -9.60
CA LEU A 16 -3.57 -5.15 -8.77
C LEU A 16 -3.27 -5.01 -7.27
N ALA A 17 -2.00 -5.06 -6.87
CA ALA A 17 -1.61 -4.87 -5.47
C ALA A 17 -2.01 -3.47 -4.96
N VAL A 18 -1.75 -2.42 -5.75
CA VAL A 18 -2.08 -1.04 -5.39
C VAL A 18 -3.60 -0.82 -5.35
N VAL A 19 -4.34 -1.34 -6.34
CA VAL A 19 -5.80 -1.23 -6.39
C VAL A 19 -6.46 -1.99 -5.24
N GLY A 20 -5.93 -3.17 -4.88
CA GLY A 20 -6.42 -3.97 -3.75
C GLY A 20 -6.33 -3.25 -2.40
N LEU A 21 -5.40 -2.30 -2.26
CA LEU A 21 -5.26 -1.45 -1.08
C LEU A 21 -6.11 -0.17 -1.13
N GLY A 22 -6.94 0.01 -2.16
CA GLY A 22 -7.79 1.19 -2.33
C GLY A 22 -7.02 2.47 -2.69
N LEU A 23 -5.79 2.36 -3.18
CA LEU A 23 -4.94 3.50 -3.55
C LEU A 23 -5.26 4.07 -4.94
N GLY A 24 -6.19 3.43 -5.67
CA GLY A 24 -6.56 3.80 -7.03
C GLY A 24 -5.52 3.36 -8.06
N LYS A 25 -5.58 3.91 -9.27
CA LYS A 25 -4.66 3.51 -10.34
C LYS A 25 -3.26 4.09 -10.09
N PRO A 26 -2.20 3.27 -10.02
CA PRO A 26 -0.85 3.76 -9.83
C PRO A 26 -0.35 4.49 -11.08
N THR A 27 0.43 5.54 -10.87
CA THR A 27 1.24 6.18 -11.91
C THR A 27 2.71 5.82 -11.65
N PRO A 28 3.32 4.93 -12.45
CA PRO A 28 4.71 4.53 -12.27
C PRO A 28 5.67 5.71 -12.49
N LEU A 29 6.66 5.86 -11.61
CA LEU A 29 7.63 6.97 -11.65
C LEU A 29 9.06 6.48 -11.85
N LEU A 30 9.41 5.33 -11.24
CA LEU A 30 10.75 4.76 -11.29
C LEU A 30 10.69 3.25 -11.08
N ALA A 31 11.54 2.51 -11.79
CA ALA A 31 11.75 1.08 -11.56
C ALA A 31 13.23 0.83 -11.30
N ARG A 32 13.56 0.13 -10.21
CA ARG A 32 14.87 -0.47 -9.96
C ARG A 32 14.74 -1.97 -10.16
N LYS A 33 15.16 -2.46 -11.33
CA LYS A 33 15.18 -3.89 -11.63
C LYS A 33 16.41 -4.55 -11.04
N LEU A 34 16.22 -5.67 -10.36
CA LEU A 34 17.31 -6.49 -9.84
C LEU A 34 17.77 -7.51 -10.89
N ILE A 35 19.04 -7.87 -10.88
CA ILE A 35 19.68 -8.71 -11.91
C ILE A 35 19.09 -10.13 -11.98
N TYR A 36 18.54 -10.64 -10.87
CA TYR A 36 18.05 -12.01 -10.73
C TYR A 36 16.52 -12.16 -10.79
N GLY A 37 15.82 -11.15 -11.32
CA GLY A 37 14.36 -11.06 -11.20
C GLY A 37 13.95 -10.31 -9.93
N GLY A 38 12.69 -9.88 -9.87
CA GLY A 38 12.22 -8.92 -8.87
C GLY A 38 12.56 -7.46 -9.23
N GLY A 39 12.01 -6.54 -8.45
CA GLY A 39 12.22 -5.11 -8.67
C GLY A 39 11.44 -4.25 -7.69
N GLN A 40 12.01 -3.08 -7.40
CA GLN A 40 11.39 -2.08 -6.56
C GLN A 40 10.87 -0.96 -7.46
N TYR A 41 9.57 -0.68 -7.33
CA TYR A 41 8.87 0.22 -8.20
C TYR A 41 8.29 1.38 -7.40
N ILE A 42 8.73 2.59 -7.72
CA ILE A 42 8.24 3.82 -7.10
C ILE A 42 7.12 4.37 -7.97
N PHE A 43 5.99 4.71 -7.34
CA PHE A 43 4.81 5.22 -8.01
C PHE A 43 4.11 6.28 -7.16
N SER A 44 3.21 7.04 -7.79
CA SER A 44 2.24 7.87 -7.09
C SER A 44 0.85 7.23 -7.16
N ALA A 45 0.12 7.26 -6.04
CA ALA A 45 -1.25 6.78 -5.94
C ALA A 45 -2.26 7.87 -6.29
N GLU A 46 -3.34 7.52 -7.00
CA GLU A 46 -4.44 8.44 -7.32
C GLU A 46 -5.17 8.92 -6.07
N ALA A 47 -5.42 8.02 -5.10
CA ALA A 47 -6.11 8.35 -3.86
C ALA A 47 -5.30 9.28 -2.93
N LYS A 48 -3.97 9.36 -3.13
CA LYS A 48 -3.05 10.14 -2.30
C LYS A 48 -2.06 10.91 -3.19
N PRO A 49 -2.54 11.91 -3.95
CA PRO A 49 -1.71 12.64 -4.90
C PRO A 49 -0.57 13.37 -4.19
N GLY A 50 0.61 13.34 -4.81
CA GLY A 50 1.83 13.97 -4.27
C GLY A 50 2.58 13.13 -3.24
N GLN A 51 2.04 11.98 -2.80
CA GLN A 51 2.77 11.02 -1.98
C GLN A 51 3.46 9.97 -2.86
N LEU A 52 4.56 9.41 -2.35
CA LEU A 52 5.35 8.40 -3.02
C LEU A 52 5.16 7.06 -2.33
N PHE A 53 5.04 6.02 -3.12
CA PHE A 53 4.87 4.65 -2.66
C PHE A 53 5.90 3.76 -3.35
N MET A 54 6.28 2.69 -2.68
CA MET A 54 7.09 1.63 -3.23
C MET A 54 6.26 0.36 -3.28
N TRP A 55 6.30 -0.33 -4.41
CA TRP A 55 5.90 -1.72 -4.51
C TRP A 55 7.14 -2.57 -4.72
N ASP A 56 7.31 -3.59 -3.89
CA ASP A 56 8.36 -4.60 -4.03
C ASP A 56 7.78 -5.81 -4.75
N ALA A 57 8.27 -6.10 -5.95
CA ALA A 57 7.76 -7.20 -6.75
C ALA A 57 8.23 -8.58 -6.26
N GLU A 58 9.25 -8.65 -5.40
CA GLU A 58 9.72 -9.91 -4.82
C GLU A 58 8.78 -10.37 -3.69
N THR A 59 8.36 -9.46 -2.82
CA THR A 59 7.46 -9.79 -1.70
C THR A 59 5.98 -9.53 -2.02
N GLY A 60 5.70 -8.65 -2.97
CA GLY A 60 4.36 -8.16 -3.28
C GLY A 60 3.91 -7.00 -2.40
N ASP A 61 4.75 -6.53 -1.47
CA ASP A 61 4.37 -5.51 -0.49
C ASP A 61 4.30 -4.11 -1.10
N VAL A 62 3.35 -3.31 -0.62
CA VAL A 62 3.22 -1.90 -0.97
C VAL A 62 3.38 -1.06 0.29
N GLN A 63 4.30 -0.11 0.27
CA GLN A 63 4.63 0.73 1.41
C GLN A 63 4.62 2.21 1.02
N HIS A 64 4.26 3.06 1.97
CA HIS A 64 4.32 4.51 1.83
C HIS A 64 5.74 5.01 2.14
N ILE A 65 6.32 5.82 1.25
CA ILE A 65 7.63 6.43 1.48
C ILE A 65 7.43 7.75 2.23
N VAL A 66 7.84 7.79 3.49
CA VAL A 66 7.71 8.99 4.34
C VAL A 66 8.94 9.87 4.33
N ASP A 67 10.11 9.31 4.02
CA ASP A 67 11.36 10.04 3.93
C ASP A 67 12.32 9.30 2.99
N PRO A 68 12.79 9.91 1.89
CA PRO A 68 12.52 11.28 1.45
C PRO A 68 11.14 11.43 0.78
N THR A 69 10.49 12.58 0.98
CA THR A 69 9.16 12.88 0.40
C THR A 69 9.20 13.31 -1.08
N SER A 70 10.38 13.30 -1.72
CA SER A 70 10.55 13.75 -3.11
C SER A 70 11.22 12.69 -3.97
N LEU A 71 10.80 12.60 -5.24
CA LEU A 71 11.34 11.62 -6.18
C LEU A 71 12.84 11.82 -6.43
N ASP A 72 13.32 13.07 -6.40
CA ASP A 72 14.74 13.39 -6.53
C ASP A 72 15.56 12.86 -5.34
N GLY A 73 15.04 12.99 -4.12
CA GLY A 73 15.64 12.40 -2.93
C GLY A 73 15.73 10.87 -3.03
N VAL A 74 14.64 10.22 -3.46
CA VAL A 74 14.63 8.77 -3.68
C VAL A 74 15.66 8.36 -4.72
N LYS A 75 15.73 9.06 -5.87
CA LYS A 75 16.71 8.80 -6.93
C LYS A 75 18.15 8.92 -6.44
N LYS A 76 18.46 9.92 -5.62
CA LYS A 76 19.81 10.11 -5.04
C LYS A 76 20.20 8.93 -4.15
N LEU A 77 19.30 8.46 -3.29
CA LEU A 77 19.56 7.31 -2.43
C LEU A 77 19.73 6.02 -3.24
N ILE A 78 18.91 5.80 -4.27
CA ILE A 78 19.08 4.66 -5.19
C ILE A 78 20.42 4.71 -5.90
N ALA A 79 20.81 5.87 -6.44
CA ALA A 79 22.07 6.04 -7.15
C ALA A 79 23.30 5.86 -6.24
N ALA A 80 23.16 6.14 -4.95
CA ALA A 80 24.19 5.93 -3.94
C ALA A 80 24.17 4.50 -3.33
N ASP A 81 23.22 3.64 -3.72
CA ASP A 81 22.95 2.33 -3.12
C ASP A 81 22.62 2.40 -1.61
N GLU A 82 21.98 3.51 -1.19
CA GLU A 82 21.62 3.81 0.20
C GLU A 82 20.10 3.72 0.43
N MET A 83 19.43 2.79 -0.25
CA MET A 83 17.98 2.53 -0.10
C MET A 83 17.56 2.22 1.35
N ASN A 84 18.47 1.67 2.15
CA ASN A 84 18.27 1.44 3.58
C ASN A 84 18.04 2.74 4.39
N LYS A 85 18.29 3.92 3.81
CA LYS A 85 17.98 5.21 4.43
C LYS A 85 16.55 5.70 4.12
N ILE A 86 15.84 5.05 3.21
CA ILE A 86 14.43 5.35 2.95
C ILE A 86 13.61 4.84 4.12
N LYS A 87 12.74 5.70 4.66
CA LYS A 87 11.79 5.33 5.69
C LYS A 87 10.44 5.05 5.07
N TYR A 88 9.83 3.98 5.57
CA TYR A 88 8.56 3.48 5.09
C TYR A 88 7.53 3.45 6.20
N GLU A 89 6.27 3.61 5.82
CA GLU A 89 5.11 3.27 6.65
C GLU A 89 4.29 2.20 5.94
N ASP A 90 3.86 1.20 6.70
CA ASP A 90 2.95 0.20 6.18
C ASP A 90 1.58 0.81 5.90
N ILE A 91 0.98 0.38 4.81
CA ILE A 91 -0.35 0.84 4.43
C ILE A 91 -1.34 -0.07 5.17
N PRO A 92 -2.18 0.48 6.08
CA PRO A 92 -3.16 -0.33 6.77
C PRO A 92 -4.08 -0.96 5.72
N VAL A 93 -4.04 -2.28 5.62
CA VAL A 93 -4.97 -3.04 4.79
C VAL A 93 -6.36 -2.70 5.33
N ALA A 94 -7.24 -2.16 4.48
CA ALA A 94 -8.61 -1.97 4.88
C ALA A 94 -9.15 -3.34 5.33
N PRO A 95 -9.71 -3.48 6.54
CA PRO A 95 -10.21 -4.76 6.99
C PRO A 95 -11.19 -5.29 5.95
N THR A 96 -11.00 -6.54 5.58
CA THR A 96 -11.86 -7.23 4.62
C THR A 96 -13.31 -7.17 5.11
N VAL A 97 -14.29 -7.33 4.20
CA VAL A 97 -15.71 -7.36 4.58
C VAL A 97 -15.96 -8.42 5.65
N GLU A 98 -15.22 -9.55 5.62
CA GLU A 98 -15.24 -10.59 6.66
C GLU A 98 -14.78 -10.10 8.04
N GLU A 99 -13.73 -9.28 8.12
CA GLU A 99 -13.24 -8.74 9.40
C GLU A 99 -14.15 -7.63 9.96
N ARG A 100 -14.89 -6.93 9.09
CA ARG A 100 -15.88 -5.92 9.51
C ARG A 100 -17.10 -6.53 10.19
N GLU A 101 -17.49 -7.76 9.85
CA GLU A 101 -18.60 -8.45 10.52
C GLU A 101 -18.21 -8.92 11.93
N ALA A 102 -16.96 -9.37 12.13
CA ALA A 102 -16.46 -9.76 13.46
C ALA A 102 -16.44 -8.57 14.46
N HIS A 103 -16.17 -7.36 13.98
CA HIS A 103 -16.20 -6.15 14.82
C HIS A 103 -17.63 -5.63 15.10
N HIS A 104 -18.61 -5.95 14.26
CA HIS A 104 -20.01 -5.56 14.50
C HIS A 104 -20.68 -6.42 15.57
N GLU A 105 -20.37 -7.72 15.65
CA GLU A 105 -20.95 -8.60 16.67
C GLU A 105 -20.41 -8.31 18.08
N THR A 106 -19.17 -7.79 18.19
CA THR A 106 -18.58 -7.47 19.50
C THR A 106 -19.16 -6.17 20.10
N PHE A 107 -19.59 -5.23 19.27
CA PHE A 107 -20.14 -3.94 19.74
C PHE A 107 -21.58 -4.08 20.27
N PHE A 108 -22.40 -4.96 19.68
CA PHE A 108 -23.77 -5.21 20.18
C PHE A 108 -23.80 -6.12 21.41
N ALA A 109 -22.84 -7.03 21.58
CA ALA A 109 -22.73 -7.83 22.82
C ALA A 109 -22.36 -6.98 24.04
N ALA A 110 -21.58 -5.90 23.86
CA ALA A 110 -21.18 -5.00 24.94
C ALA A 110 -22.23 -3.92 25.27
N GLN A 111 -23.13 -3.57 24.34
CA GLN A 111 -24.20 -2.58 24.58
C GLN A 111 -25.60 -3.19 24.82
N GLY A 112 -25.77 -4.50 24.66
CA GLY A 112 -27.04 -5.20 24.84
C GLY A 112 -27.36 -5.71 26.25
N LEU A 113 -26.44 -5.57 27.23
CA LEU A 113 -26.58 -6.21 28.55
C LEU A 113 -26.73 -5.22 29.73
N THR A 114 -27.29 -4.03 29.49
CA THR A 114 -27.60 -3.07 30.56
C THR A 114 -29.04 -2.53 30.51
N HIS A 115 -29.98 -3.23 29.87
CA HIS A 115 -31.39 -2.82 29.87
C HIS A 115 -32.39 -4.00 29.94
N MET A 116 -32.12 -5.01 30.76
CA MET A 116 -33.18 -5.92 31.22
C MET A 116 -33.43 -5.80 32.73
N LEU A 117 -34.54 -5.13 33.02
CA LEU A 117 -35.41 -5.20 34.19
C LEU A 117 -34.83 -4.82 35.56
N ARG A 118 -34.95 -3.52 35.86
CA ARG A 118 -35.24 -3.04 37.22
C ARG A 118 -36.57 -2.28 37.18
N LYS A 119 -37.59 -2.88 37.82
CA LYS A 119 -38.92 -2.34 38.22
C LYS A 119 -39.88 -2.04 37.05
N GLU A 120 -41.18 -2.35 37.13
CA GLU A 120 -42.09 -2.47 38.29
C GLU A 120 -42.96 -3.73 38.23
#